data_AF-A0A4Q4WGR9-F1
#
_entry.id   AF-A0A4Q4WGR9-F1
#
_cell.length_a   1.000
_cell.length_b   1.000
_cell.length_c   1.000
_cell.angle_alpha   90.00
_cell.angle_beta   90.00
_cell.angle_gamma   90.00
#
_symmetry.space_group_name_H-M   'P 1'
#
loop_
_entity.id
_entity.type
_entity.pdbx_description
1 polymer ?
#
loop_
_entity_poly.entity_id
_entity_poly.type
_entity_poly.pdbx_seq_one_letter_code
_entity_poly.pdbx_strand_id
1 'polypeptide(L)'
;MLSAARLVKRSVWVWQLWLSPRPKRRTNIASQSTFTTAGGAAVYEFLIEDDGSWGVGETHFIDNPIVKAGLSGPPLHIHLAQDENFTVEKGVLGTITDGKTYALTKADGKLTIKAGTRHRFWCHESSTEDLVFHGWIDP
;
A
#
# COMPACT_ATOMS: atom_id res chain seq x y z
N MET A 1 -56.91 2.09 -25.91
CA MET A 1 -56.01 1.53 -24.88
C MET A 1 -54.64 1.32 -25.51
N LEU A 2 -53.68 2.20 -25.22
CA LEU A 2 -52.30 2.10 -25.71
C LEU A 2 -51.44 1.42 -24.64
N SER A 3 -50.77 0.33 -25.00
CA SER A 3 -49.90 -0.46 -24.13
C SER A 3 -48.52 0.19 -24.05
N ALA A 4 -48.18 0.74 -22.87
CA ALA A 4 -46.89 1.29 -22.55
C ALA A 4 -45.94 0.20 -22.04
N ALA A 5 -45.25 -0.48 -22.96
CA ALA A 5 -44.17 -1.41 -22.61
C ALA A 5 -42.93 -1.11 -23.43
N ARG A 6 -42.38 0.10 -23.27
CA ARG A 6 -41.12 0.48 -23.94
C ARG A 6 -40.35 1.56 -23.20
N LEU A 7 -39.91 1.34 -21.96
CA LEU A 7 -38.82 2.15 -21.38
C LEU A 7 -38.19 1.63 -20.08
N VAL A 8 -37.80 0.36 -19.98
CA VAL A 8 -37.01 -0.08 -18.80
C VAL A 8 -35.88 -1.02 -19.22
N LYS A 9 -34.88 -0.50 -19.95
CA LYS A 9 -33.63 -1.23 -20.21
C LYS A 9 -32.41 -0.37 -20.53
N ARG A 10 -32.44 0.94 -20.26
CA ARG A 10 -31.31 1.85 -20.57
C ARG A 10 -30.58 2.46 -19.37
N SER A 11 -31.11 2.33 -18.14
CA SER A 11 -30.59 3.10 -17.01
C SER A 11 -29.53 2.39 -16.16
N VAL A 12 -29.29 1.09 -16.33
CA VAL A 12 -28.33 0.33 -15.50
C VAL A 12 -26.87 0.59 -15.93
N TRP A 13 -26.63 1.00 -17.17
CA TRP A 13 -25.27 1.15 -17.72
C TRP A 13 -24.53 2.42 -17.30
N VAL A 14 -25.25 3.46 -16.86
CA VAL A 14 -24.64 4.78 -16.59
C VAL A 14 -23.99 4.84 -15.20
N TRP A 15 -24.55 4.14 -14.22
CA TRP A 15 -24.01 4.12 -12.85
C TRP A 15 -22.73 3.30 -12.70
N GLN A 16 -22.50 2.34 -13.60
CA GLN A 16 -21.32 1.47 -13.55
C GLN A 16 -20.08 2.10 -14.20
N LEU A 17 -20.22 3.23 -14.90
CA LEU A 17 -19.12 3.97 -15.54
C LEU A 17 -18.36 4.91 -14.59
N TRP A 18 -18.83 5.08 -13.35
CA TRP A 18 -18.14 5.91 -12.36
C TRP A 18 -17.09 5.16 -11.53
N LEU A 19 -17.08 3.83 -11.64
CA LEU A 19 -15.94 3.03 -11.20
C LEU A 19 -14.99 2.91 -12.38
N SER A 20 -13.71 3.20 -12.17
CA SER A 20 -12.67 3.00 -13.18
C SER A 20 -12.88 1.66 -13.90
N PRO A 21 -12.61 1.56 -15.22
CA PRO A 21 -12.80 0.33 -15.97
C PRO A 21 -12.17 -0.83 -15.21
N ARG A 22 -12.99 -1.80 -14.78
CA ARG A 22 -12.46 -2.94 -14.04
C ARG A 22 -11.38 -3.59 -14.91
N PRO A 23 -10.18 -3.87 -14.37
CA PRO A 23 -9.15 -4.55 -15.11
C PRO A 23 -9.72 -5.85 -15.71
N LYS A 24 -9.50 -6.08 -17.00
CA LYS A 24 -9.98 -7.30 -17.70
C LYS A 24 -9.44 -8.59 -17.08
N ARG A 25 -8.31 -8.48 -16.35
CA ARG A 25 -7.68 -9.56 -15.61
C ARG A 25 -7.20 -9.03 -14.26
N ARG A 26 -7.59 -9.69 -13.18
CA ARG A 26 -6.98 -9.51 -11.86
C ARG A 26 -5.80 -10.47 -11.74
N THR A 27 -4.69 -10.00 -11.18
CA THR A 27 -3.58 -10.88 -10.81
C THR A 27 -3.98 -11.67 -9.55
N ASN A 28 -3.75 -12.99 -9.56
CA ASN A 28 -3.94 -13.81 -8.37
C ASN A 28 -2.63 -13.82 -7.56
N ILE A 29 -2.37 -12.72 -6.85
CA ILE A 29 -1.20 -12.59 -5.97
C ILE A 29 -1.47 -13.09 -4.55
N ALA A 30 -2.73 -13.38 -4.22
CA ALA A 30 -3.14 -13.78 -2.87
C ALA A 30 -2.55 -15.13 -2.40
N SER A 31 -2.02 -15.94 -3.32
CA SER A 31 -1.37 -17.22 -3.01
C SER A 31 0.15 -17.18 -3.19
N GLN A 32 0.73 -16.01 -3.43
CA GLN A 32 2.17 -15.87 -3.69
C GLN A 32 2.86 -15.37 -2.42
N SER A 33 4.04 -15.92 -2.11
CA SER A 33 4.89 -15.45 -1.01
C SER A 33 5.58 -14.13 -1.33
N THR A 34 5.63 -13.74 -2.60
CA THR A 34 6.17 -12.46 -3.05
C THR A 34 5.39 -11.95 -4.25
N PHE A 35 5.31 -10.64 -4.39
CA PHE A 35 4.81 -10.02 -5.62
C PHE A 35 5.46 -8.66 -5.87
N THR A 36 5.49 -8.27 -7.15
CA THR A 36 5.94 -6.94 -7.57
C THR A 36 4.73 -6.04 -7.81
N THR A 37 4.81 -4.79 -7.34
CA THR A 37 3.76 -3.79 -7.54
C THR A 37 3.70 -3.29 -8.98
N ALA A 38 2.63 -2.56 -9.29
CA ALA A 38 2.43 -1.97 -10.61
C ALA A 38 3.63 -1.10 -11.03
N GLY A 39 4.06 -1.28 -12.28
CA GLY A 39 5.21 -0.55 -12.83
C GLY A 39 6.56 -0.99 -12.29
N GLY A 40 6.66 -2.10 -11.54
CA GLY A 40 7.93 -2.58 -11.01
C GLY A 40 8.49 -1.68 -9.92
N ALA A 41 7.63 -0.98 -9.17
CA ALA A 41 8.04 0.04 -8.22
C ALA A 41 8.57 -0.54 -6.91
N ALA A 42 7.98 -1.64 -6.45
CA ALA A 42 8.36 -2.30 -5.21
C ALA A 42 8.13 -3.81 -5.29
N VAL A 43 8.88 -4.55 -4.48
CA VAL A 43 8.66 -5.98 -4.20
C VAL A 43 8.22 -6.12 -2.75
N TYR A 44 7.20 -6.94 -2.56
CA TYR A 44 6.67 -7.33 -1.25
C TYR A 44 6.99 -8.81 -1.05
N GLU A 45 7.51 -9.16 0.12
CA GLU A 45 7.85 -10.52 0.53
C GLU A 45 7.12 -10.82 1.84
N PHE A 46 6.20 -11.77 1.82
CA PHE A 46 5.46 -12.17 3.01
C PHE A 46 6.29 -13.14 3.86
N LEU A 47 6.44 -12.81 5.13
CA LEU A 47 7.29 -13.51 6.08
C LEU A 47 6.44 -14.12 7.20
N ILE A 48 6.93 -15.23 7.75
CA ILE A 48 6.44 -15.79 9.02
C ILE A 48 7.56 -15.58 10.02
N GLU A 49 7.26 -14.83 11.08
CA GLU A 49 8.20 -14.51 12.15
C GLU A 49 8.44 -15.72 13.06
N ASP A 50 9.47 -15.64 13.90
CA ASP A 50 9.83 -16.72 14.84
C ASP A 50 8.69 -17.08 15.82
N ASP A 51 7.84 -16.11 16.15
CA ASP A 51 6.66 -16.30 17.02
C ASP A 51 5.39 -16.74 16.26
N GLY A 52 5.51 -16.96 14.94
CA GLY A 52 4.42 -17.36 14.06
C GLY A 52 3.52 -16.20 13.59
N SER A 53 3.84 -14.95 13.96
CA SER A 53 3.18 -13.77 13.40
C SER A 53 3.55 -13.56 11.93
N TRP A 54 2.77 -12.74 11.23
CA TRP A 54 3.00 -12.41 9.83
C TRP A 54 3.73 -11.07 9.72
N GLY A 55 4.83 -11.07 8.97
CA GLY A 55 5.58 -9.89 8.58
C GLY A 55 5.57 -9.67 7.06
N VAL A 56 6.05 -8.51 6.65
CA VAL A 56 6.28 -8.19 5.24
C VAL A 56 7.59 -7.43 5.08
N GLY A 57 8.48 -7.97 4.25
CA GLY A 57 9.62 -7.24 3.72
C GLY A 57 9.20 -6.44 2.50
N GLU A 58 9.53 -5.15 2.46
CA GLU A 58 9.24 -4.28 1.33
C GLU A 58 10.54 -3.66 0.79
N THR A 59 10.75 -3.80 -0.51
CA THR A 59 11.86 -3.15 -1.24
C THR A 59 11.30 -2.20 -2.30
N HIS A 60 11.63 -0.92 -2.22
CA HIS A 60 11.22 0.12 -3.16
C HIS A 60 12.42 0.60 -3.98
N PHE A 61 12.36 0.41 -5.29
CA PHE A 61 13.50 0.67 -6.18
C PHE A 61 13.63 2.15 -6.51
N ILE A 62 14.67 2.81 -5.99
CA ILE A 62 14.79 4.27 -6.04
C ILE A 62 14.78 4.80 -7.48
N ASP A 63 15.32 4.05 -8.44
CA ASP A 63 15.35 4.49 -9.83
C ASP A 63 14.01 4.45 -10.56
N ASN A 64 13.00 3.80 -9.98
CA ASN A 64 11.67 3.77 -10.54
C ASN A 64 10.97 5.14 -10.40
N PRO A 65 10.43 5.74 -11.49
CA PRO A 65 9.74 7.02 -11.43
C PRO A 65 8.57 7.09 -10.44
N ILE A 66 7.87 5.97 -10.20
CA ILE A 66 6.77 5.88 -9.22
C ILE A 66 7.32 6.04 -7.80
N VAL A 67 8.49 5.45 -7.53
CA VAL A 67 9.17 5.54 -6.24
C VAL A 67 9.69 6.96 -6.02
N LYS A 68 10.36 7.57 -7.02
CA LYS A 68 10.82 8.97 -6.97
C LYS A 68 9.66 9.96 -6.75
N ALA A 69 8.47 9.65 -7.24
CA ALA A 69 7.27 10.45 -7.02
C ALA A 69 6.61 10.22 -5.64
N GLY A 70 7.13 9.32 -4.80
CA GLY A 70 6.54 8.98 -3.51
C GLY A 70 5.20 8.24 -3.63
N LEU A 71 5.01 7.46 -4.69
CA LEU A 71 3.76 6.76 -5.02
C LEU A 71 3.86 5.23 -4.92
N SER A 72 4.95 4.72 -4.33
CA SER A 72 5.24 3.28 -4.30
C SER A 72 4.72 2.54 -3.07
N GLY A 73 4.41 3.25 -1.97
CA GLY A 73 3.76 2.66 -0.79
C GLY A 73 2.23 2.74 -0.85
N PRO A 74 1.52 2.18 0.14
CA PRO A 74 0.08 2.23 0.21
C PRO A 74 -0.45 3.67 0.21
N PRO A 75 -1.62 3.92 -0.40
CA PRO A 75 -2.35 5.17 -0.21
C PRO A 75 -2.65 5.46 1.27
N LEU A 76 -3.10 6.67 1.56
CA LEU A 76 -3.56 7.05 2.91
C LEU A 76 -4.63 6.07 3.41
N HIS A 77 -4.38 5.44 4.55
CA HIS A 77 -5.26 4.44 5.15
C HIS A 77 -5.22 4.49 6.68
N ILE A 78 -5.99 3.59 7.30
CA ILE A 78 -6.18 3.46 8.74
C ILE A 78 -6.40 1.98 9.08
N HIS A 79 -5.69 1.48 10.08
CA HIS A 79 -5.98 0.21 10.73
C HIS A 79 -6.83 0.50 11.97
N LEU A 80 -7.99 -0.17 12.10
CA LEU A 80 -8.93 0.12 13.20
C LEU A 80 -8.65 -0.68 14.46
N ALA A 81 -8.04 -1.86 14.32
CA ALA A 81 -7.76 -2.77 15.42
C ALA A 81 -6.27 -2.98 15.62
N GLN A 82 -5.48 -2.95 14.56
CA GLN A 82 -4.06 -3.27 14.64
C GLN A 82 -3.17 -2.04 14.80
N ASP A 83 -2.12 -2.20 15.61
CA ASP A 83 -0.94 -1.36 15.49
C ASP A 83 -0.09 -1.86 14.30
N GLU A 84 0.48 -0.94 13.53
CA GLU A 84 1.38 -1.26 12.44
C GLU A 84 2.81 -0.82 12.82
N ASN A 85 3.75 -1.75 12.76
CA ASN A 85 5.12 -1.54 13.17
C ASN A 85 6.06 -1.60 11.96
N PHE A 86 7.17 -0.86 12.03
CA PHE A 86 8.18 -0.84 10.98
C PHE A 86 9.59 -0.77 11.57
N THR A 87 10.54 -1.42 10.89
CA THR A 87 11.97 -1.22 11.06
C THR A 87 12.64 -1.05 9.71
N VAL A 88 13.45 0.01 9.56
CA VAL A 88 14.17 0.29 8.31
C VAL A 88 15.50 -0.46 8.29
N GLU A 89 15.80 -1.12 7.17
CA GLU A 89 17.07 -1.79 6.95
C GLU A 89 18.02 -0.96 6.08
N LYS A 90 17.47 -0.27 5.07
CA LYS A 90 18.21 0.49 4.05
C LYS A 90 17.38 1.69 3.57
N GLY A 91 18.05 2.78 3.22
CA GLY A 91 17.39 3.98 2.70
C GLY A 91 16.60 4.77 3.75
N VAL A 92 15.59 5.51 3.29
CA VAL A 92 14.78 6.40 4.15
C VAL A 92 13.29 6.15 3.95
N LEU A 93 12.59 5.73 5.01
CA LEU A 93 11.14 5.56 5.05
C LEU A 93 10.48 6.89 5.38
N GLY A 94 9.78 7.47 4.41
CA GLY A 94 8.90 8.61 4.63
C GLY A 94 7.58 8.11 5.19
N THR A 95 7.06 8.75 6.23
CA THR A 95 5.72 8.46 6.75
C THR A 95 5.02 9.75 7.14
N ILE A 96 3.69 9.76 7.05
CA ILE A 96 2.85 10.80 7.62
C ILE A 96 1.87 10.15 8.58
N THR A 97 1.78 10.63 9.81
CA THR A 97 0.81 10.17 10.80
C THR A 97 0.04 11.37 11.34
N ASP A 98 -1.29 11.34 11.20
CA ASP A 98 -2.19 12.45 11.58
C ASP A 98 -1.72 13.85 11.13
N GLY A 99 -1.17 13.92 9.92
CA GLY A 99 -0.71 15.16 9.30
C GLY A 99 0.72 15.56 9.63
N LYS A 100 1.42 14.81 10.49
CA LYS A 100 2.83 15.05 10.79
C LYS A 100 3.73 14.10 10.00
N THR A 101 4.68 14.68 9.26
CA THR A 101 5.63 13.95 8.43
C THR A 101 6.88 13.58 9.20
N TYR A 102 7.42 12.40 8.90
CA TYR A 102 8.68 11.88 9.42
C TYR A 102 9.49 11.26 8.27
N ALA A 103 10.81 11.25 8.45
CA ALA A 103 11.75 10.54 7.59
C ALA A 103 12.61 9.67 8.50
N LEU A 104 12.49 8.35 8.35
CA LEU A 104 13.08 7.37 9.25
C LEU A 104 14.18 6.59 8.55
N THR A 105 15.24 6.34 9.29
CA THR A 105 16.39 5.53 8.90
C THR A 105 16.51 4.34 9.83
N LYS A 106 17.45 3.43 9.53
CA LYS A 106 17.79 2.32 10.42
C LYS A 106 18.15 2.76 11.84
N ALA A 107 18.76 3.93 12.01
CA ALA A 107 19.19 4.43 13.31
C ALA A 107 18.03 4.84 14.24
N ASP A 108 16.85 5.10 13.67
CA ASP A 108 15.66 5.49 14.44
C ASP A 108 14.96 4.30 15.10
N GLY A 109 15.32 3.07 14.72
CA GLY A 109 14.78 1.84 15.29
C GLY A 109 13.34 1.58 14.87
N LYS A 110 12.51 1.11 15.81
CA LYS A 110 11.12 0.72 15.54
C LYS A 110 10.20 1.94 15.54
N LEU A 111 9.45 2.13 14.44
CA LEU A 111 8.26 2.96 14.42
C LEU A 111 7.04 2.11 14.75
N THR A 112 6.15 2.60 15.61
CA THR A 112 4.82 2.03 15.82
C THR A 112 3.77 3.08 15.48
N ILE A 113 2.91 2.77 14.51
CA ILE A 113 1.71 3.52 14.18
C ILE A 113 0.55 2.86 14.92
N LYS A 114 -0.09 3.62 15.81
CA LYS A 114 -1.16 3.09 16.65
C LYS A 114 -2.45 2.87 15.88
N ALA A 115 -3.23 1.87 16.28
CA ALA A 115 -4.59 1.66 15.79
C ALA A 115 -5.40 2.97 15.87
N GLY A 116 -6.14 3.27 14.80
CA GLY A 116 -6.93 4.49 14.66
C GLY A 116 -6.17 5.70 14.08
N THR A 117 -4.84 5.62 13.92
CA THR A 117 -4.05 6.71 13.31
C THR A 117 -4.16 6.67 11.79
N ARG A 118 -4.43 7.81 11.15
CA ARG A 118 -4.39 7.93 9.69
C ARG A 118 -2.95 8.04 9.23
N HIS A 119 -2.54 7.19 8.29
CA HIS A 119 -1.16 7.14 7.84
C HIS A 119 -0.98 6.70 6.39
N ARG A 120 0.18 7.05 5.83
CA ARG A 120 0.78 6.46 4.63
C ARG A 120 2.28 6.51 4.76
N PHE A 121 2.96 5.65 4.02
CA PHE A 121 4.42 5.61 3.95
C PHE A 121 4.91 5.47 2.51
N TRP A 122 6.15 5.86 2.24
CA TRP A 122 6.77 5.86 0.93
C TRP A 122 8.30 5.89 1.04
N CYS A 123 9.01 5.65 -0.06
CA CYS A 123 10.45 5.96 -0.15
C CYS A 123 10.65 7.48 -0.13
N HIS A 124 11.24 8.01 0.95
CA HIS A 124 11.38 9.45 1.14
C HIS A 124 12.29 10.06 0.06
N GLU A 125 12.03 11.32 -0.32
CA GLU A 125 12.82 12.02 -1.35
C GLU A 125 14.30 12.21 -0.99
N SER A 126 14.63 12.12 0.30
CA SER A 126 16.01 12.18 0.79
C SER A 126 16.73 10.83 0.74
N SER A 127 16.06 9.74 0.35
CA SER A 127 16.74 8.45 0.16
C SER A 127 17.70 8.57 -1.03
N THR A 128 18.91 8.03 -0.89
CA THR A 128 19.94 7.99 -1.94
C THR A 128 20.14 6.58 -2.51
N GLU A 129 19.39 5.61 -1.99
CA GLU A 129 19.44 4.20 -2.32
C GLU A 129 18.02 3.60 -2.21
N ASP A 130 17.86 2.35 -2.67
CA ASP A 130 16.61 1.61 -2.48
C ASP A 130 16.20 1.61 -1.01
N LEU A 131 14.92 1.84 -0.77
CA LEU A 131 14.34 1.70 0.55
C LEU A 131 14.03 0.21 0.79
N VAL A 132 14.56 -0.34 1.87
CA VAL A 132 14.23 -1.69 2.36
C VAL A 132 13.80 -1.57 3.82
N PHE A 133 12.62 -2.08 4.13
CA PHE A 133 12.11 -2.12 5.50
C PHE A 133 11.27 -3.38 5.73
N HIS A 134 11.15 -3.73 7.01
CA HIS A 134 10.29 -4.78 7.50
C HIS A 134 9.09 -4.16 8.23
N GLY A 135 7.88 -4.61 7.92
CA GLY A 135 6.65 -4.19 8.58
C GLY A 135 5.84 -5.38 9.10
N TRP A 136 5.11 -5.19 10.20
CA TRP A 136 4.23 -6.22 10.77
C TRP A 136 3.09 -5.56 11.56
N ILE A 137 2.06 -6.35 11.86
CA ILE A 137 0.87 -5.89 12.60
C ILE A 137 0.76 -6.58 13.96
N ASP A 138 0.51 -5.79 15.00
CA ASP A 138 0.14 -6.30 16.31
C ASP A 138 -1.39 -6.13 16.49
N PRO A 139 -2.15 -7.18 16.89
CA PRO A 139 -3.60 -7.14 17.00
C PRO A 139 -4.15 -6.39 18.22
#